data_AF-A0A0S8D4D7-F1
#
_entry.id   AF-A0A0S8D4D7-F1
#
_cell.length_a   1.000
_cell.length_b   1.000
_cell.length_c   1.000
_cell.angle_alpha   90.00
_cell.angle_beta   90.00
_cell.angle_gamma   90.00
#
_symmetry.space_group_name_H-M   'P 1'
#
loop_
_entity.id
_entity.type
_entity.pdbx_description
1 polymer ?
#
loop_
_entity_poly.entity_id
_entity_poly.type
_entity_poly.pdbx_seq_one_letter_code
_entity_poly.pdbx_strand_id
1 'polypeptide(L)'
;MLEIRPIMNTPTEAIFEFKSCCNIRAFDQNLEILITNRSDGTVAVPSYFDLKTEQESRRIETLMPHGEQSIPPGQTIAFYCTMDEKQWNAAQQMVFYDSEGKHYSVDIP
;
A
#
# COMPACT_ATOMS: atom_id res chain seq x y z
N MET A 1 3.10 -15.75 -3.04
CA MET A 1 4.02 -14.70 -2.54
C MET A 1 3.47 -13.37 -2.99
N LEU A 2 3.45 -12.34 -2.15
CA LEU A 2 3.10 -10.99 -2.59
C LEU A 2 4.39 -10.22 -2.93
N GLU A 3 4.42 -9.64 -4.12
CA GLU A 3 5.43 -8.66 -4.52
C GLU A 3 4.86 -7.26 -4.25
N ILE A 4 5.55 -6.47 -3.42
CA ILE A 4 5.09 -5.15 -2.98
C ILE A 4 6.02 -4.09 -3.59
N ARG A 5 5.44 -3.08 -4.24
CA ARG A 5 6.16 -1.99 -4.87
C ARG A 5 5.57 -0.65 -4.42
N PRO A 6 6.16 0.00 -3.40
CA PRO A 6 5.76 1.35 -3.02
C PRO A 6 6.36 2.38 -3.98
N ILE A 7 5.58 3.42 -4.28
CA ILE A 7 5.94 4.53 -5.16
C ILE A 7 5.51 5.81 -4.44
N MET A 8 6.49 6.53 -3.88
CA MET A 8 6.26 7.85 -3.30
C MET A 8 6.21 8.90 -4.39
N ASN A 9 5.39 9.92 -4.17
CA ASN A 9 5.24 11.08 -5.03
C ASN A 9 5.02 10.69 -6.50
N THR A 10 4.19 9.66 -6.74
CA THR A 10 3.72 9.34 -8.09
C THR A 10 3.21 10.64 -8.73
N PRO A 11 3.65 11.01 -9.95
CA PRO A 11 3.13 12.17 -10.65
C PRO A 11 1.67 11.91 -11.01
N THR A 12 0.80 12.31 -10.10
CA THR A 12 -0.63 12.00 -10.10
C THR A 12 -1.43 12.94 -11.01
N GLU A 13 -0.79 13.96 -11.58
CA GLU A 13 -1.38 14.89 -12.55
C GLU A 13 -1.91 14.19 -13.81
N ALA A 14 -1.32 13.06 -14.23
CA ALA A 14 -1.77 12.31 -15.40
C ALA A 14 -2.77 11.18 -15.07
N ILE A 15 -2.90 10.78 -13.79
CA ILE A 15 -3.66 9.60 -13.37
C ILE A 15 -5.03 9.98 -12.76
N PHE A 16 -5.18 11.20 -12.24
CA PHE A 16 -6.39 11.63 -11.51
C PHE A 16 -7.39 12.51 -12.26
N GLU A 17 -7.32 12.65 -13.60
CA GLU A 17 -8.45 13.23 -14.37
C GLU A 17 -9.74 12.39 -14.26
N PHE A 18 -9.65 11.13 -13.85
CA PHE A 18 -10.81 10.27 -13.61
C PHE A 18 -10.74 9.66 -12.21
N LYS A 19 -11.40 10.29 -11.22
CA LYS A 19 -12.16 9.66 -10.10
C LYS A 19 -12.19 10.60 -8.89
N SER A 20 -13.11 11.56 -8.94
CA SER A 20 -13.70 12.15 -7.74
C SER A 20 -14.64 11.12 -7.10
N CYS A 21 -14.11 10.22 -6.26
CA CYS A 21 -14.94 9.41 -5.36
C CYS A 21 -14.61 9.84 -3.92
N CYS A 22 -15.64 10.25 -3.18
CA CYS A 22 -15.60 10.53 -1.73
C CYS A 22 -14.95 11.85 -1.24
N ASN A 23 -15.00 12.96 -1.98
CA ASN A 23 -14.58 14.31 -1.52
C ASN A 23 -13.12 14.46 -1.04
N ILE A 24 -12.28 13.42 -1.16
CA ILE A 24 -10.83 13.51 -1.00
C ILE A 24 -10.29 14.08 -2.30
N ARG A 25 -9.62 15.24 -2.24
CA ARG A 25 -8.92 15.75 -3.41
C ARG A 25 -7.79 14.78 -3.69
N ALA A 26 -7.74 14.23 -4.89
CA ALA A 26 -6.76 13.21 -5.26
C ALA A 26 -5.28 13.67 -5.08
N PHE A 27 -5.07 14.98 -4.91
CA PHE A 27 -3.80 15.61 -4.57
C PHE A 27 -3.25 15.29 -3.16
N ASP A 28 -4.06 14.75 -2.25
CA ASP A 28 -3.59 14.44 -0.88
C ASP A 28 -2.98 13.03 -0.75
N GLN A 29 -3.11 12.16 -1.77
CA GLN A 29 -2.53 10.82 -1.77
C GLN A 29 -1.20 10.82 -2.54
N ASN A 30 -0.10 10.74 -1.80
CA ASN A 30 1.26 10.79 -2.33
C ASN A 30 2.00 9.45 -2.24
N LEU A 31 1.38 8.40 -1.71
CA LEU A 31 1.92 7.04 -1.72
C LEU A 31 1.00 6.10 -2.49
N GLU A 32 1.51 5.55 -3.57
CA GLU A 32 0.91 4.42 -4.31
C GLU A 32 1.66 3.14 -3.94
N ILE A 33 0.92 2.05 -3.76
CA ILE A 33 1.48 0.74 -3.42
C ILE A 33 0.88 -0.30 -4.35
N LEU A 34 1.72 -0.87 -5.21
CA LEU A 34 1.31 -1.96 -6.09
C LEU A 34 1.62 -3.29 -5.43
N ILE A 35 0.59 -4.12 -5.24
CA ILE A 35 0.72 -5.47 -4.70
C ILE A 35 0.36 -6.47 -5.79
N THR A 36 1.32 -7.30 -6.17
CA THR A 36 1.12 -8.37 -7.16
C THR A 36 1.14 -9.73 -6.49
N ASN A 37 0.09 -10.52 -6.70
CA ASN A 37 0.04 -11.89 -6.22
C ASN A 37 0.82 -12.81 -7.16
N ARG A 38 1.98 -13.30 -6.69
CA ARG A 38 2.84 -14.28 -7.38
C ARG A 38 2.63 -15.72 -6.91
N SER A 39 1.60 -16.00 -6.11
CA SER A 39 1.21 -17.37 -5.73
C SER A 39 0.23 -17.98 -6.72
N ASP A 40 0.02 -19.29 -6.60
CA ASP A 40 -0.98 -20.03 -7.38
C ASP A 40 -2.41 -19.93 -6.82
N GLY A 41 -2.57 -19.38 -5.60
CA GLY A 41 -3.87 -19.17 -4.95
C GLY A 41 -4.22 -17.70 -4.77
N THR A 42 -5.52 -17.39 -4.64
CA THR A 42 -5.99 -16.05 -4.28
C THR A 42 -5.52 -15.68 -2.88
N VAL A 43 -5.05 -14.45 -2.70
CA VAL A 43 -4.62 -13.91 -1.41
C VAL A 43 -5.52 -12.75 -1.02
N ALA A 44 -6.04 -12.77 0.19
CA ALA A 44 -6.84 -11.68 0.76
C ALA A 44 -5.93 -10.75 1.58
N VAL A 45 -5.93 -9.46 1.24
CA VAL A 45 -5.06 -8.45 1.87
C VAL A 45 -5.92 -7.34 2.48
N PRO A 46 -5.91 -7.18 3.81
CA PRO A 46 -6.54 -6.04 4.46
C PRO A 46 -5.90 -4.71 4.05
N SER A 47 -6.69 -3.65 4.08
CA SER A 47 -6.28 -2.29 3.70
C SER A 47 -5.53 -1.58 4.83
N TYR A 48 -4.46 -2.20 5.33
CA TYR A 48 -3.48 -1.58 6.21
C TYR A 48 -2.10 -2.17 5.98
N PHE A 49 -1.07 -1.46 6.43
CA PHE A 49 0.29 -1.97 6.53
C PHE A 49 0.98 -1.42 7.76
N ASP A 50 2.04 -2.08 8.19
CA ASP A 50 2.90 -1.59 9.26
C ASP A 50 4.18 -1.00 8.65
N LEU A 51 4.47 0.25 9.01
CA LEU A 51 5.70 0.95 8.66
C LEU A 51 6.68 0.80 9.83
N LYS A 52 7.82 0.18 9.56
CA LYS A 52 8.85 -0.07 10.58
C LYS A 52 9.99 0.93 10.45
N THR A 53 10.37 1.51 11.58
CA THR A 53 11.60 2.29 11.77
C THR A 53 12.57 1.49 12.64
N GLU A 54 13.75 2.04 12.93
CA GLU A 54 14.68 1.43 13.90
C GLU A 54 14.08 1.27 15.31
N GLN A 55 13.17 2.17 15.68
CA GLN A 55 12.70 2.32 17.06
C GLN A 55 11.31 1.73 17.27
N GLU A 56 10.46 1.77 16.25
CA GLU A 56 9.05 1.40 16.38
C GLU A 56 8.44 0.84 15.09
N SER A 57 7.26 0.24 15.25
CA SER A 57 6.40 -0.20 14.15
C SER A 57 5.06 0.52 14.28
N ARG A 58 4.67 1.25 13.23
CA ARG A 58 3.42 2.02 13.21
C ARG A 58 2.49 1.51 12.12
N ARG A 59 1.25 1.22 12.52
CA ARG A 59 0.19 0.81 11.58
C ARG A 59 -0.41 2.00 10.84
N ILE A 60 -0.62 1.83 9.54
CA ILE A 60 -1.27 2.77 8.64
C ILE A 60 -2.55 2.11 8.13
N GLU A 61 -3.72 2.61 8.58
CA GLU A 61 -5.05 2.05 8.26
C GLU A 61 -5.84 2.90 7.26
N THR A 62 -5.20 3.92 6.70
CA THR A 62 -5.81 4.89 5.79
C THR A 62 -5.68 4.48 4.32
N LEU A 63 -5.40 3.20 4.04
CA LEU A 63 -5.29 2.72 2.66
C LEU A 63 -6.65 2.71 1.96
N MET A 64 -6.63 3.14 0.71
CA MET A 64 -7.71 3.03 -0.27
C MET A 64 -7.31 2.05 -1.38
N PRO A 65 -8.21 1.21 -1.90
CA PRO A 65 -9.59 0.99 -1.44
C PRO A 65 -9.63 0.43 -0.02
N HIS A 66 -10.66 0.74 0.76
CA HIS A 66 -10.82 0.24 2.13
C HIS A 66 -11.32 -1.23 2.15
N GLY A 67 -11.09 -1.91 3.29
CA GLY A 67 -11.60 -3.25 3.55
C GLY A 67 -10.59 -4.35 3.24
N GLU A 68 -11.07 -5.54 2.90
CA GLU A 68 -10.25 -6.66 2.48
C GLU A 68 -10.27 -6.76 0.95
N GLN A 69 -9.09 -6.90 0.34
CA GLN A 69 -8.94 -7.02 -1.10
C GLN A 69 -8.52 -8.44 -1.47
N SER A 70 -9.36 -9.14 -2.23
CA SER A 70 -8.99 -10.43 -2.80
C SER A 70 -8.19 -10.25 -4.10
N ILE A 71 -6.95 -10.73 -4.12
CA ILE A 71 -6.04 -10.62 -5.25
C ILE A 71 -5.85 -12.00 -5.88
N PRO A 72 -6.41 -12.27 -7.08
CA PRO A 72 -6.20 -13.55 -7.77
C PRO A 72 -4.73 -13.76 -8.19
N PRO A 73 -4.32 -15.01 -8.48
CA PRO A 73 -3.00 -15.32 -9.03
C PRO A 73 -2.63 -14.46 -10.25
N GLY A 74 -1.43 -13.89 -10.23
CA GLY A 74 -0.89 -13.06 -11.32
C GLY A 74 -1.48 -11.65 -11.43
N GLN A 75 -2.47 -11.30 -10.60
CA GLN A 75 -3.10 -9.97 -10.63
C GLN A 75 -2.36 -8.98 -9.72
N THR A 76 -2.49 -7.70 -10.07
CA THR A 76 -1.97 -6.57 -9.31
C THR A 76 -3.13 -5.70 -8.85
N ILE A 77 -3.11 -5.29 -7.57
CA ILE A 77 -3.97 -4.23 -7.04
C ILE A 77 -3.10 -3.04 -6.62
N ALA A 78 -3.68 -1.83 -6.74
CA ALA A 78 -3.09 -0.62 -6.22
C ALA A 78 -3.80 -0.18 -4.94
N PHE A 79 -3.01 0.08 -3.90
CA PHE A 79 -3.44 0.82 -2.72
C PHE A 79 -2.88 2.24 -2.75
N TYR A 80 -3.59 3.16 -2.11
CA TYR A 80 -3.21 4.57 -2.04
C TYR A 80 -3.45 5.13 -0.64
N CYS A 81 -2.52 5.96 -0.15
CA CYS A 81 -2.76 6.79 1.03
C CYS A 81 -1.93 8.07 1.00
N THR A 82 -2.24 8.97 1.93
CA THR A 82 -1.33 10.04 2.32
C THR A 82 -0.22 9.45 3.20
N MET A 83 1.02 9.86 2.96
CA MET A 83 2.19 9.49 3.73
C MET A 83 3.01 10.73 4.04
N ASP A 84 3.36 10.91 5.31
CA ASP A 84 4.29 11.97 5.73
C ASP A 84 5.71 11.62 5.26
N GLU A 85 6.36 12.52 4.53
CA GLU A 85 7.68 12.26 3.96
C GLU A 85 8.77 12.07 5.04
N LYS A 86 8.67 12.74 6.19
CA LYS A 86 9.64 12.53 7.27
C LYS A 86 9.49 11.15 7.88
N GLN A 87 8.25 10.71 8.07
CA GLN A 87 7.93 9.37 8.52
C GLN A 87 8.42 8.32 7.51
N TRP A 88 8.20 8.54 6.22
CA TRP A 88 8.68 7.67 5.14
C TRP A 88 10.21 7.54 5.15
N ASN A 89 10.92 8.67 5.19
CA ASN A 89 12.39 8.70 5.15
C ASN A 89 13.06 8.11 6.41
N ALA A 90 12.32 8.00 7.53
CA ALA A 90 12.78 7.34 8.74
C ALA A 90 12.47 5.84 8.78
N ALA A 91 11.64 5.36 7.85
CA ALA A 91 11.24 3.96 7.78
C ALA A 91 12.29 3.13 7.04
N GLN A 92 12.40 1.88 7.45
CA GLN A 92 13.28 0.89 6.85
C GLN A 92 12.47 -0.15 6.06
N GLN A 93 11.25 -0.46 6.52
CA GLN A 93 10.43 -1.51 5.93
C GLN A 93 8.95 -1.18 5.95
N MET A 94 8.25 -1.65 4.92
CA MET A 94 6.79 -1.73 4.85
C MET A 94 6.38 -3.19 4.94
N VAL A 95 5.40 -3.49 5.78
CA VAL A 95 4.93 -4.85 6.03
C VAL A 95 3.42 -4.94 5.80
N PHE A 96 3.02 -5.76 4.84
CA PHE A 96 1.64 -6.18 4.64
C PHE A 96 1.36 -7.54 5.27
N TYR A 97 0.09 -7.76 5.54
CA TYR A 97 -0.45 -8.97 6.15
C TYR A 97 -1.50 -9.53 5.20
N ASP A 98 -1.58 -10.84 5.05
CA ASP A 98 -2.80 -11.47 4.50
C ASP A 98 -3.76 -11.84 5.63
N SER A 99 -4.99 -12.19 5.26
CA SER A 99 -6.03 -12.57 6.23
C SER A 99 -5.76 -13.90 6.95
N GLU A 100 -4.75 -14.66 6.52
CA GLU A 100 -4.25 -15.85 7.22
C GLU A 100 -3.15 -15.50 8.24
N GLY A 101 -2.76 -14.22 8.33
CA GLY A 101 -1.75 -13.72 9.26
C GLY A 101 -0.32 -13.90 8.77
N LYS A 102 -0.10 -14.18 7.48
CA LYS A 102 1.23 -14.23 6.89
C LYS A 102 1.69 -12.84 6.47
N HIS A 103 2.97 -12.58 6.67
CA HIS A 103 3.57 -11.26 6.52
C HIS A 103 4.40 -11.18 5.24
N TYR A 104 4.39 -10.01 4.60
CA TYR A 104 5.15 -9.70 3.39
C TYR A 104 5.82 -8.35 3.58
N SER A 105 7.15 -8.33 3.63
CA SER A 105 7.94 -7.12 3.86
C SER A 105 8.69 -6.69 2.60
N VAL A 106 8.82 -5.38 2.42
CA VAL A 106 9.71 -4.76 1.43
C VAL A 106 10.54 -3.68 2.11
N ASP A 107 11.83 -3.62 1.77
CA ASP A 107 12.70 -2.56 2.23
C ASP A 107 12.36 -1.26 1.49
N ILE A 108 12.40 -0.16 2.23
CA ILE A 108 12.12 1.19 1.74
C ILE A 108 13.46 1.93 1.61
N PRO A 109 13.67 2.72 0.53
CA PRO A 109 14.90 3.49 0.34
C PRO A 109 15.13 4.60 1.36
#